data_AF-A0A0Q9XH47-F1
#
_entry.id   AF-A0A0Q9XH47-F1
#
_cell.length_a   1.000
_cell.length_b   1.000
_cell.length_c   1.000
_cell.angle_alpha   90.00
_cell.angle_beta   90.00
_cell.angle_gamma   90.00
#
_symmetry.space_group_name_H-M   'P 1'
#
loop_
_entity.id
_entity.type
_entity.pdbx_description
1 polymer ?
#
loop_
_entity_poly.entity_id
_entity_poly.type
_entity_poly.pdbx_seq_one_letter_code
_entity_poly.pdbx_strand_id
1 'polypeptide(L)'
;MNHEAPLFSYSFGQTAIFLIGHRSLEEEPSALYLRSGDVLVMSKESRLCYHAVPRILKAFEDPWNNFFSNPQEKIGDTFTTSMNLALFEQVNDELFWKPFDCYVSDCRININIRQVYHSDNMCL
;
A
#
# COMPACT_ATOMS: atom_id res chain seq x y z
N MET A 1 -17.43 8.66 -13.66
CA MET A 1 -16.28 8.30 -12.82
C MET A 1 -15.22 7.72 -13.75
N ASN A 2 -13.95 8.12 -13.62
CA ASN A 2 -12.91 7.68 -14.55
C ASN A 2 -12.55 6.19 -14.32
N HIS A 3 -12.94 5.32 -15.26
CA HIS A 3 -12.65 3.88 -15.22
C HIS A 3 -11.38 3.48 -15.99
N GLU A 4 -10.79 4.40 -16.76
CA GLU A 4 -9.59 4.14 -17.56
C GLU A 4 -8.31 4.28 -16.74
N ALA A 5 -8.27 5.25 -15.84
CA ALA A 5 -7.14 5.43 -14.95
C ALA A 5 -6.97 4.22 -14.00
N PRO A 6 -5.74 3.79 -13.70
CA PRO A 6 -5.49 2.69 -12.77
C PRO A 6 -5.91 3.05 -11.33
N LEU A 7 -6.24 2.01 -10.56
CA LEU A 7 -6.32 2.08 -9.10
C LEU A 7 -5.06 1.47 -8.51
N PHE A 8 -4.44 2.18 -7.57
CA PHE A 8 -3.29 1.71 -6.82
C PHE A 8 -3.74 1.34 -5.40
N SER A 9 -3.34 0.16 -4.93
CA SER A 9 -3.60 -0.34 -3.59
C SER A 9 -2.28 -0.69 -2.92
N TYR A 10 -1.90 0.08 -1.91
CA TYR A 10 -0.68 -0.13 -1.13
C TYR A 10 -1.02 -0.91 0.14
N SER A 11 -0.20 -1.90 0.50
CA SER A 11 -0.38 -2.71 1.70
C SER A 11 0.78 -2.52 2.67
N PHE A 12 0.49 -2.22 3.95
CA PHE A 12 1.50 -2.11 5.01
C PHE A 12 1.08 -2.91 6.24
N GLY A 13 2.06 -3.45 6.99
CA GLY A 13 1.84 -4.25 8.20
C GLY A 13 1.60 -5.73 7.92
N GLN A 14 0.60 -6.30 8.59
CA GLN A 14 0.30 -7.73 8.51
C GLN A 14 -0.04 -8.19 7.08
N THR A 15 0.25 -9.46 6.77
CA THR A 15 0.05 -10.03 5.43
C THR A 15 -1.43 -10.29 5.18
N ALA A 16 -1.97 -9.91 4.01
CA ALA A 16 -3.32 -10.28 3.60
C ALA A 16 -3.33 -11.42 2.59
N ILE A 17 -4.34 -12.30 2.69
CA ILE A 17 -4.79 -13.09 1.54
C ILE A 17 -5.73 -12.20 0.74
N PHE A 18 -5.39 -11.95 -0.52
CA PHE A 18 -6.22 -11.21 -1.46
C PHE A 18 -6.75 -12.19 -2.51
N LEU A 19 -8.06 -12.17 -2.74
CA LEU A 19 -8.71 -12.95 -3.78
C LEU A 19 -9.06 -12.01 -4.92
N ILE A 20 -8.63 -12.35 -6.13
CA ILE A 20 -9.05 -11.70 -7.37
C ILE A 20 -9.84 -12.70 -8.21
N GLY A 21 -11.13 -12.39 -8.39
CA GLY A 21 -12.04 -13.18 -9.20
C GLY A 21 -12.19 -12.63 -10.61
N HIS A 22 -13.34 -12.91 -11.19
CA HIS A 22 -13.71 -12.53 -12.55
C HIS A 22 -14.85 -11.49 -12.52
N ARG A 23 -15.48 -11.24 -13.67
CA ARG A 23 -16.67 -10.37 -13.78
C ARG A 23 -17.94 -11.03 -13.26
N SER A 24 -17.91 -12.33 -12.97
CA SER A 24 -18.98 -13.08 -12.31
C SER A 24 -18.44 -13.77 -11.05
N LEU A 25 -19.35 -14.24 -10.19
CA LEU A 25 -19.03 -15.03 -8.99
C LEU A 25 -19.01 -16.55 -9.24
N GLU A 26 -19.18 -16.97 -10.49
CA GLU A 26 -19.29 -18.39 -10.87
C GLU A 26 -17.92 -19.06 -10.98
N GLU A 27 -16.88 -18.26 -11.23
CA GLU A 27 -15.52 -18.72 -11.43
C GLU A 27 -14.70 -18.58 -10.14
N GLU A 28 -13.84 -19.58 -9.89
CA GLU A 28 -12.97 -19.60 -8.71
C GLU A 28 -11.95 -18.43 -8.77
N PRO A 29 -11.78 -17.66 -7.68
CA PRO A 29 -10.80 -16.57 -7.66
C PRO A 29 -9.37 -17.10 -7.51
N SER A 30 -8.42 -16.34 -8.04
CA SER A 30 -6.99 -16.54 -7.76
C SER A 30 -6.62 -15.89 -6.43
N ALA A 31 -5.80 -16.58 -5.62
CA ALA A 31 -5.31 -16.07 -4.34
C ALA A 31 -3.88 -15.52 -4.46
N LEU A 32 -3.65 -14.37 -3.83
CA LEU A 32 -2.35 -13.69 -3.75
C LEU A 32 -2.06 -13.32 -2.29
N TYR A 33 -0.79 -13.30 -1.91
CA TYR A 33 -0.36 -12.60 -0.69
C TYR A 33 -0.11 -11.13 -0.99
N LEU A 34 -0.62 -10.25 -0.13
CA LEU A 34 -0.23 -8.84 -0.06
C LEU A 34 0.52 -8.63 1.25
N ARG A 35 1.84 -8.51 1.16
CA ARG A 35 2.76 -8.28 2.28
C ARG A 35 2.95 -6.78 2.50
N SER A 36 3.62 -6.42 3.60
CA SER A 36 4.00 -5.03 3.84
C SER A 36 4.95 -4.54 2.74
N GLY A 37 4.61 -3.44 2.09
CA GLY A 37 5.34 -2.84 0.98
C GLY A 37 4.80 -3.22 -0.41
N ASP A 38 3.94 -4.23 -0.54
CA ASP A 38 3.38 -4.62 -1.83
C ASP A 38 2.42 -3.55 -2.38
N VAL A 39 2.44 -3.39 -3.71
CA VAL A 39 1.54 -2.49 -4.44
C VAL A 39 0.77 -3.28 -5.49
N LEU A 40 -0.55 -3.33 -5.34
CA LEU A 40 -1.46 -3.89 -6.33
C LEU A 40 -1.97 -2.78 -7.25
N VAL A 41 -1.79 -2.96 -8.56
CA VAL A 41 -2.30 -2.03 -9.58
C VAL A 41 -3.42 -2.71 -10.36
N MET A 42 -4.65 -2.21 -10.21
CA MET A 42 -5.81 -2.68 -10.96
C MET A 42 -6.17 -1.70 -12.07
N SER A 43 -6.11 -2.15 -13.32
CA SER A 43 -6.46 -1.37 -14.51
C SER A 43 -7.45 -2.11 -15.41
N LYS A 44 -8.23 -1.35 -16.18
CA LYS A 44 -9.21 -1.86 -17.16
C LYS A 44 -10.07 -2.99 -16.57
N GLU A 45 -10.02 -4.18 -17.16
CA GLU A 45 -10.80 -5.37 -16.79
C GLU A 45 -10.67 -5.74 -15.30
N SER A 46 -9.46 -5.71 -14.75
CA SER A 46 -9.23 -6.06 -13.33
C SER A 46 -9.95 -5.15 -12.34
N ARG A 47 -10.30 -3.91 -12.73
CA ARG A 47 -11.10 -2.99 -11.87
C ARG A 47 -12.56 -3.41 -11.74
N LEU A 48 -13.03 -4.25 -12.66
CA LEU A 48 -14.40 -4.72 -12.74
C LEU A 48 -14.55 -6.13 -12.17
N CYS A 49 -13.44 -6.79 -11.83
CA CYS A 49 -13.45 -8.09 -11.19
C CYS A 49 -13.88 -8.00 -9.72
N TYR A 50 -14.64 -9.00 -9.28
CA TYR A 50 -14.88 -9.22 -7.86
C TYR A 50 -13.56 -9.50 -7.15
N HIS A 51 -13.39 -8.94 -5.95
CA HIS A 51 -12.22 -9.19 -5.13
C HIS A 51 -12.57 -9.13 -3.65
N ALA A 52 -11.76 -9.81 -2.83
CA ALA A 52 -11.98 -9.88 -1.39
C ALA A 52 -10.66 -10.02 -0.62
N VAL A 53 -10.70 -9.69 0.68
CA VAL A 53 -9.62 -9.95 1.63
C VAL A 53 -10.17 -10.86 2.73
N PRO A 54 -10.21 -12.19 2.52
CA PRO A 54 -10.82 -13.11 3.47
C PRO A 54 -10.05 -13.25 4.79
N ARG A 55 -8.75 -12.93 4.82
CA ARG A 55 -7.93 -13.13 6.01
C ARG A 55 -6.71 -12.21 6.05
N ILE A 56 -6.44 -11.71 7.26
CA ILE A 56 -5.16 -11.13 7.65
C ILE A 56 -4.38 -12.20 8.43
N LEU A 57 -3.12 -12.38 8.05
CA LEU A 57 -2.18 -13.34 8.62
C LEU A 57 -1.08 -12.58 9.34
N LYS A 58 -0.61 -13.16 10.44
CA LYS A 58 0.58 -12.64 11.12
C LYS A 58 1.75 -12.64 10.15
N ALA A 59 2.43 -11.50 10.01
CA ALA A 59 3.64 -11.39 9.22
C ALA A 59 4.77 -12.23 9.86
N PHE A 60 5.64 -12.80 9.02
CA PHE A 60 6.78 -13.58 9.50
C PHE A 60 7.91 -12.69 10.04
N GLU A 61 7.97 -11.46 9.55
CA GLU A 61 8.96 -10.44 9.87
C GLU A 61 8.23 -9.11 10.02
N ASP A 62 8.93 -8.12 10.60
CA ASP A 62 8.45 -6.75 10.79
C ASP A 62 9.21 -5.81 9.83
N PRO A 63 9.01 -5.91 8.50
CA PRO A 63 9.81 -5.18 7.52
C PRO A 63 9.64 -3.65 7.61
N TRP A 64 8.62 -3.15 8.30
CA TRP A 64 8.47 -1.72 8.60
C TRP A 64 9.50 -1.20 9.61
N ASN A 65 10.21 -2.09 10.32
CA ASN A 65 11.33 -1.75 11.20
C ASN A 65 12.69 -1.97 10.53
N ASN A 66 12.73 -2.34 9.24
CA ASN A 66 13.97 -2.38 8.48
C ASN A 66 14.40 -0.95 8.14
N PHE A 67 14.93 -0.24 9.14
CA PHE A 67 15.54 1.06 8.93
C PHE A 67 16.65 0.94 7.88
N PHE A 68 16.73 1.91 6.97
CA PHE A 68 17.82 2.00 6.01
C PHE A 68 19.13 1.94 6.78
N SER A 69 19.86 0.83 6.61
CA SER A 69 21.06 0.54 7.42
C SER A 69 22.22 1.48 7.06
N ASN A 70 22.02 2.34 6.05
CA ASN A 70 22.91 3.40 5.64
C ASN A 70 22.11 4.69 5.30
N PRO A 71 22.13 5.71 6.17
CA PRO A 71 21.66 7.06 5.86
C PRO A 71 22.38 7.71 4.66
N GLN A 72 23.49 7.12 4.21
CA GLN A 72 24.31 7.57 3.08
C GLN A 72 24.01 6.86 1.76
N GLU A 73 23.14 5.84 1.72
CA GLU A 73 22.55 5.45 0.43
C GLU A 73 21.69 6.61 -0.01
N LYS A 74 22.28 7.46 -0.86
CA LYS A 74 21.74 8.72 -1.34
C LYS A 74 20.37 8.45 -1.96
N ILE A 75 19.35 8.63 -1.15
CA ILE A 75 18.03 9.09 -1.56
C ILE A 75 18.32 10.26 -2.51
N GLY A 76 18.17 10.06 -3.82
CA GLY A 76 18.63 11.02 -4.82
C GLY A 76 18.10 12.42 -4.52
N ASP A 77 18.86 13.47 -4.90
CA ASP A 77 18.59 14.88 -4.56
C ASP A 77 17.14 15.36 -4.81
N THR A 78 16.38 14.65 -5.64
CA THR A 78 14.95 14.89 -5.90
C THR A 78 14.02 14.47 -4.76
N PHE A 79 14.33 13.40 -4.02
CA PHE A 79 13.47 12.87 -2.95
C PHE A 79 13.54 13.71 -1.66
N THR A 80 14.67 14.36 -1.38
CA THR A 80 14.87 15.16 -0.17
C THR A 80 14.09 16.47 -0.19
N THR A 81 13.73 16.98 -1.37
CA THR A 81 13.04 18.28 -1.50
C THR A 81 11.55 18.20 -1.12
N SER A 82 10.93 17.02 -1.19
CA SER A 82 9.49 16.82 -0.92
C SER A 82 9.19 16.14 0.43
N MET A 83 10.18 15.53 1.08
CA MET A 83 10.00 14.91 2.39
C MET A 83 10.17 15.91 3.53
N ASN A 84 9.31 15.77 4.54
CA ASN A 84 9.50 16.47 5.80
C ASN A 84 10.65 15.81 6.56
N LEU A 85 11.85 16.37 6.44
CA LEU A 85 13.07 15.86 7.08
C LEU A 85 12.94 15.80 8.61
N ALA A 86 12.24 16.75 9.23
CA ALA A 86 12.03 16.76 10.67
C ALA A 86 11.16 15.57 11.13
N LEU A 87 10.10 15.26 10.38
CA LEU A 87 9.29 14.07 10.65
C LEU A 87 10.10 12.79 10.38
N PHE A 88 10.90 12.78 9.31
CA PHE A 88 11.77 11.65 8.98
C PHE A 88 12.77 11.36 10.12
N GLU A 89 13.37 12.39 10.71
CA GLU A 89 14.24 12.25 11.89
C GLU A 89 13.47 11.70 13.09
N GLN A 90 12.24 12.18 13.34
CA GLN A 90 11.40 11.68 14.44
C GLN A 90 11.03 10.20 14.28
N VAL A 91 10.69 9.72 13.09
CA VAL A 91 10.37 8.30 12.89
C VAL A 91 11.57 7.37 13.05
N ASN A 92 12.80 7.90 13.01
CA ASN A 92 14.00 7.13 13.34
C ASN A 92 14.25 7.06 14.86
N ASP A 93 13.54 7.85 15.68
CA ASP A 93 13.57 7.73 17.13
C ASP A 93 12.67 6.59 17.59
N GLU A 94 13.24 5.61 18.30
CA GLU A 94 12.54 4.39 18.72
C GLU A 94 11.35 4.70 19.65
N LEU A 95 11.49 5.68 20.55
CA LEU A 95 10.42 6.03 21.50
C LEU A 95 9.25 6.70 20.79
N PHE A 96 9.53 7.56 19.82
CA PHE A 96 8.53 8.17 18.97
C PHE A 96 7.84 7.13 18.07
N TRP A 97 8.60 6.21 17.49
CA TRP A 97 8.08 5.18 16.57
C TRP A 97 7.28 4.08 17.26
N LYS A 98 7.63 3.72 18.50
CA LYS A 98 7.02 2.62 19.28
C LYS A 98 5.49 2.50 19.21
N PRO A 99 4.68 3.56 19.43
CA PRO A 99 3.22 3.43 19.33
C PRO A 99 2.74 3.03 17.93
N PHE A 100 3.44 3.45 16.87
CA PHE A 100 3.13 3.09 15.48
C PHE A 100 3.55 1.65 15.18
N ASP A 101 4.72 1.23 15.66
CA ASP A 101 5.17 -0.15 15.56
C ASP A 101 4.16 -1.11 16.21
N CYS A 102 3.76 -0.83 17.46
CA CYS A 102 2.74 -1.61 18.17
C CYS A 102 1.39 -1.66 17.44
N TYR A 103 1.03 -0.60 16.70
CA TYR A 103 -0.19 -0.60 15.91
C TYR A 103 -0.05 -1.50 14.67
N VAL A 104 1.05 -1.34 13.93
CA VAL A 104 1.30 -2.06 12.67
C VAL A 104 1.61 -3.55 12.91
N SER A 105 2.17 -3.90 14.07
CA SER A 105 2.45 -5.28 14.47
C SER A 105 1.19 -6.17 14.58
N ASP A 106 0.01 -5.56 14.75
CA ASP A 106 -1.27 -6.28 14.84
C ASP A 106 -2.28 -5.86 13.76
N CYS A 107 -1.93 -4.93 12.86
CA CYS A 107 -2.84 -4.38 11.87
C CYS A 107 -2.31 -4.48 10.43
N ARG A 108 -3.23 -4.45 9.46
CA ARG A 108 -2.92 -4.17 8.06
C ARG A 108 -3.51 -2.81 7.67
N ILE A 109 -2.69 -1.96 7.09
CA ILE A 109 -3.10 -0.69 6.50
C ILE A 109 -3.21 -0.87 4.98
N ASN A 110 -4.33 -0.43 4.40
CA ASN A 110 -4.56 -0.46 2.96
C ASN A 110 -4.88 0.94 2.44
N ILE A 111 -4.06 1.46 1.52
CA ILE A 111 -4.25 2.78 0.91
C ILE A 111 -4.66 2.60 -0.55
N ASN A 112 -5.87 3.03 -0.91
CA ASN A 112 -6.37 2.98 -2.27
C ASN A 112 -6.37 4.38 -2.90
N ILE A 113 -5.66 4.54 -4.01
CA ILE A 113 -5.57 5.78 -4.77
C ILE A 113 -6.25 5.59 -6.13
N ARG A 114 -7.15 6.51 -6.49
CA ARG A 114 -7.84 6.52 -7.79
C ARG A 114 -7.96 7.94 -8.33
N GLN A 115 -7.81 8.08 -9.64
CA GLN A 115 -8.22 9.29 -10.33
C GLN A 115 -9.74 9.26 -10.55
N VAL A 116 -10.45 10.29 -10.08
CA VAL A 116 -11.92 10.36 -10.16
C VAL A 116 -12.39 11.03 -11.45
N TYR A 117 -11.73 12.12 -11.84
CA TYR A 117 -12.07 12.95 -12.99
C TYR A 117 -11.18 12.64 -14.19
N HIS A 118 -11.69 12.83 -15.39
CA HIS A 118 -10.85 12.81 -16.59
C HIS A 118 -10.02 14.09 -16.64
N SER A 119 -8.85 14.03 -17.26
CA SER A 119 -7.91 15.15 -17.37
C SER A 119 -8.54 16.39 -17.99
N ASP A 120 -9.54 16.20 -18.86
CA ASP A 120 -10.25 17.26 -19.58
C ASP A 120 -11.40 17.88 -18.77
N ASN A 121 -11.78 17.26 -17.64
CA ASN A 121 -12.87 17.70 -16.77
C ASN A 121 -12.33 18.23 -15.45
N MET A 122 -11.43 19.22 -15.51
CA MET A 122 -11.08 20.03 -14.35
C MET A 122 -12.32 20.83 -13.95
N CYS A 123 -12.92 20.50 -12.81
CA CYS A 123 -13.91 21.38 -12.17
C CYS A 123 -13.19 22.70 -11.84
N LEU A 124 -13.60 23.78 -12.51
CA LEU A 124 -13.51 25.13 -11.97
C LEU A 124 -14.53 25.28 -10.82
#